data_AF-A0A8T3ZQF5-F1
#
_entry.id   AF-A0A8T3ZQF5-F1
#
_cell.length_a   1.000
_cell.length_b   1.000
_cell.length_c   1.000
_cell.angle_alpha   90.00
_cell.angle_beta   90.00
_cell.angle_gamma   90.00
#
_symmetry.space_group_name_H-M   'P 1'
#
loop_
_entity.id
_entity.type
_entity.pdbx_description
1 polymer ?
#
loop_
_entity_poly.entity_id
_entity_poly.type
_entity_poly.pdbx_seq_one_letter_code
_entity_poly.pdbx_strand_id
1 'polypeptide(L)'
;MTKVLLQVLIAVGVLSSVSLFTVNSFAENANCSGDCEAPTLGVLDDGQRVVTNGLTINSRSVNVEEHIQSIPTTTVNTGDTAKVRLVVYENNGVGGLRHASLTISDYTDDKHRSDIATVSFDQNFEGAQTVTVTDTDGFLKGATAKATELNEFSTLVEFSFTIMKPFDTSAVIVESWDAKLSSRSNVFLNAVKANGDPIIEKASLRPANIVPAPLKQVKAGVTPEMVECREGFELVIRSATGAPACVYPFTAEILRNWDMVASN
;
A
#
# COMPACT_ATOMS: atom_id res chain seq x y z
N MET A 1 74.42 -29.84 23.91
CA MET A 1 74.35 -28.76 24.92
C MET A 1 73.66 -27.55 24.28
N THR A 2 72.57 -27.08 24.91
CA THR A 2 72.07 -25.67 24.97
C THR A 2 72.00 -24.83 23.67
N LYS A 3 70.80 -24.52 23.11
CA LYS A 3 69.92 -23.34 23.40
C LYS A 3 70.71 -22.02 23.48
N VAL A 4 70.39 -20.94 22.74
CA VAL A 4 69.27 -19.99 23.01
C VAL A 4 69.13 -18.95 21.86
N LEU A 5 67.85 -18.67 21.50
CA LEU A 5 67.15 -17.47 21.00
C LEU A 5 67.88 -16.32 20.26
N LEU A 6 67.25 -15.81 19.18
CA LEU A 6 66.42 -14.58 19.22
C LEU A 6 65.46 -14.49 18.01
N GLN A 7 64.42 -13.68 18.15
CA GLN A 7 63.09 -13.77 17.55
C GLN A 7 62.66 -12.39 17.00
N VAL A 8 61.83 -12.39 15.94
CA VAL A 8 60.77 -11.40 15.55
C VAL A 8 61.15 -10.10 14.80
N LEU A 9 60.45 -9.84 13.66
CA LEU A 9 59.57 -8.68 13.34
C LEU A 9 59.30 -8.60 11.81
N ILE A 10 58.13 -9.05 11.32
CA ILE A 10 56.85 -8.35 11.04
C ILE A 10 56.66 -8.11 9.53
N ALA A 11 55.52 -8.61 9.05
CA ALA A 11 55.00 -8.51 7.70
C ALA A 11 54.17 -7.23 7.47
N VAL A 12 53.70 -7.10 6.22
CA VAL A 12 52.60 -6.26 5.73
C VAL A 12 53.02 -4.93 5.09
N GLY A 13 53.41 -5.01 3.81
CA GLY A 13 53.27 -3.90 2.87
C GLY A 13 51.89 -3.96 2.24
N VAL A 14 51.00 -3.09 2.73
CA VAL A 14 49.62 -2.91 2.27
C VAL A 14 49.62 -2.54 0.79
N LEU A 15 48.92 -3.35 -0.02
CA LEU A 15 48.45 -2.98 -1.35
C LEU A 15 47.53 -1.77 -1.19
N SER A 16 48.04 -0.59 -1.52
CA SER A 16 47.26 0.63 -1.67
C SER A 16 46.40 0.51 -2.94
N SER A 17 45.29 -0.23 -2.85
CA SER A 17 44.17 -0.04 -3.77
C SER A 17 43.50 1.26 -3.35
N VAL A 18 43.77 2.32 -4.11
CA VAL A 18 42.97 3.55 -4.07
C VAL A 18 41.61 3.17 -4.64
N SER A 19 40.71 2.71 -3.77
CA SER A 19 39.29 2.63 -4.11
C SER A 19 38.80 4.06 -4.24
N LEU A 20 38.68 4.51 -5.49
CA LEU A 20 37.92 5.70 -5.84
C LEU A 20 36.46 5.41 -5.46
N PHE A 21 36.06 5.81 -4.26
CA PHE A 21 34.65 5.94 -3.92
C PHE A 21 34.08 7.02 -4.85
N THR A 22 33.44 6.61 -5.93
CA THR A 22 32.51 7.46 -6.66
C THR A 22 31.34 7.73 -5.71
N VAL A 23 31.40 8.85 -5.00
CA VAL A 23 30.22 9.44 -4.38
C VAL A 23 29.24 9.74 -5.51
N ASN A 24 28.19 8.94 -5.63
CA ASN A 24 27.01 9.33 -6.38
C ASN A 24 26.39 10.48 -5.61
N SER A 25 26.79 11.71 -5.93
CA SER A 25 26.10 12.91 -5.47
C SER A 25 24.71 12.89 -6.12
N PHE A 26 23.70 12.49 -5.34
CA PHE A 26 22.32 12.48 -5.80
C PHE A 26 21.86 13.91 -6.05
N ALA A 27 21.25 14.14 -7.21
CA ALA A 27 20.63 15.41 -7.55
C ALA A 27 19.24 15.57 -6.90
N GLU A 28 19.05 15.08 -5.67
CA GLU A 28 17.75 15.13 -4.97
C GLU A 28 17.47 16.51 -4.31
N ASN A 29 18.46 17.42 -4.27
CA ASN A 29 18.37 18.66 -3.48
C ASN A 29 18.96 19.91 -4.16
N ALA A 30 18.93 20.01 -5.49
CA ALA A 30 19.62 21.07 -6.24
C ALA A 30 19.17 22.53 -5.91
N ASN A 31 18.15 22.74 -5.08
CA ASN A 31 17.65 24.05 -4.69
C ASN A 31 17.17 24.14 -3.22
N CYS A 32 17.62 23.24 -2.35
CA CYS A 32 17.21 23.26 -0.95
C CYS A 32 17.83 24.45 -0.21
N SER A 33 17.00 25.26 0.48
CA SER A 33 17.44 26.30 1.40
C SER A 33 17.06 25.91 2.84
N GLY A 34 18.02 25.46 3.63
CA GLY A 34 17.81 25.08 5.03
C GLY A 34 18.23 23.64 5.30
N ASP A 35 17.28 22.85 5.80
CA ASP A 35 17.50 21.42 6.05
C ASP A 35 17.13 20.63 4.80
N CYS A 36 18.08 19.82 4.36
CA CYS A 36 18.01 19.06 3.12
C CYS A 36 18.14 17.55 3.37
N GLU A 37 18.22 17.13 4.64
CA GLU A 37 18.33 15.70 4.94
C GLU A 37 16.96 15.07 4.80
N ALA A 38 16.77 14.31 3.72
CA ALA A 38 15.55 13.56 3.52
C ALA A 38 15.43 12.40 4.53
N PRO A 39 14.20 11.95 4.85
CA PRO A 39 14.02 10.75 5.64
C PRO A 39 14.75 9.56 5.00
N THR A 40 15.38 8.72 5.81
CA THR A 40 16.19 7.59 5.32
C THR A 40 15.90 6.29 6.07
N LEU A 41 16.08 5.17 5.37
CA LEU A 41 16.00 3.83 5.93
C LEU A 41 17.36 3.26 6.37
N GLY A 42 18.45 4.01 6.22
CA GLY A 42 19.78 3.41 6.43
C GLY A 42 20.89 4.40 6.69
N VAL A 43 21.38 5.03 5.62
CA VAL A 43 22.52 5.94 5.64
C VAL A 43 22.09 7.36 5.30
N LEU A 44 22.77 8.36 5.84
CA LEU A 44 22.66 9.77 5.43
C LEU A 44 23.43 10.01 4.11
N ASP A 45 23.32 11.21 3.55
CA ASP A 45 24.01 11.58 2.30
C ASP A 45 25.55 11.55 2.42
N ASP A 46 26.08 11.69 3.63
CA ASP A 46 27.52 11.58 3.93
C ASP A 46 28.00 10.13 4.12
N GLY A 47 27.08 9.15 4.01
CA GLY A 47 27.34 7.73 4.20
C GLY A 47 27.28 7.26 5.66
N GLN A 48 27.01 8.14 6.63
CA GLN A 48 26.84 7.73 8.02
C GLN A 48 25.59 6.86 8.17
N ARG A 49 25.75 5.65 8.71
CA ARG A 49 24.60 4.80 9.08
C ARG A 49 23.87 5.34 10.30
N VAL A 50 22.58 5.58 10.14
CA VAL A 50 21.65 6.00 11.21
C VAL A 50 20.59 4.95 11.51
N VAL A 51 20.30 4.06 10.55
CA VAL A 51 19.37 2.93 10.73
C VAL A 51 20.04 1.62 10.33
N THR A 52 19.82 0.58 11.14
CA THR A 52 20.16 -0.80 10.83
C THR A 52 18.86 -1.57 10.57
N ASN A 53 18.84 -2.47 9.60
CA ASN A 53 17.66 -3.26 9.25
C ASN A 53 16.43 -2.40 8.87
N GLY A 54 16.67 -1.33 8.11
CA GLY A 54 15.65 -0.34 7.76
C GLY A 54 14.45 -0.87 6.99
N LEU A 55 14.64 -1.94 6.22
CA LEU A 55 13.56 -2.66 5.56
C LEU A 55 13.43 -4.05 6.15
N THR A 56 12.21 -4.46 6.48
CA THR A 56 11.88 -5.85 6.75
C THR A 56 10.64 -6.26 5.97
N ILE A 57 10.76 -7.30 5.15
CA ILE A 57 9.63 -7.92 4.45
C ILE A 57 9.38 -9.28 5.11
N ASN A 58 8.20 -9.42 5.73
CA ASN A 58 7.84 -10.51 6.63
C ASN A 58 8.88 -10.70 7.74
N SER A 59 9.67 -11.76 7.69
CA SER A 59 10.72 -12.06 8.69
C SER A 59 12.13 -11.72 8.23
N ARG A 60 12.30 -11.22 6.99
CA ARG A 60 13.62 -10.92 6.42
C ARG A 60 13.92 -9.43 6.50
N SER A 61 14.90 -9.09 7.33
CA SER A 61 15.44 -7.74 7.44
C SER A 61 16.63 -7.51 6.51
N VAL A 62 16.76 -6.29 6.02
CA VAL A 62 17.82 -5.86 5.10
C VAL A 62 18.30 -4.46 5.50
N ASN A 63 19.61 -4.25 5.46
CA ASN A 63 20.19 -2.90 5.56
C ASN A 63 19.99 -2.16 4.23
N VAL A 64 19.58 -0.90 4.34
CA VAL A 64 19.43 -0.02 3.19
C VAL A 64 20.73 0.77 3.06
N GLU A 65 21.45 0.56 1.98
CA GLU A 65 22.79 1.12 1.75
C GLU A 65 22.81 2.07 0.55
N GLU A 66 21.94 1.83 -0.41
CA GLU A 66 21.95 2.50 -1.72
C GLU A 66 20.53 2.90 -2.13
N HIS A 67 20.43 3.86 -3.04
CA HIS A 67 19.16 4.25 -3.66
C HIS A 67 18.52 3.05 -4.39
N ILE A 68 19.28 2.30 -5.18
CA ILE A 68 18.83 1.07 -5.84
C ILE A 68 19.69 -0.09 -5.35
N GLN A 69 19.09 -1.15 -4.82
CA GLN A 69 19.81 -2.34 -4.39
C GLN A 69 19.04 -3.61 -4.68
N SER A 70 19.75 -4.68 -5.01
CA SER A 70 19.14 -6.02 -5.08
C SER A 70 19.07 -6.65 -3.70
N ILE A 71 17.92 -7.24 -3.38
CA ILE A 71 17.72 -8.00 -2.14
C ILE A 71 17.25 -9.41 -2.47
N PRO A 72 17.54 -10.42 -1.63
CA PRO A 72 17.09 -11.76 -1.93
C PRO A 72 15.57 -11.86 -1.78
N THR A 73 14.92 -12.38 -2.84
CA THR A 73 13.47 -12.39 -3.02
C THR A 73 12.72 -13.04 -1.85
N THR A 74 11.66 -12.38 -1.40
CA THR A 74 10.68 -12.92 -0.46
C THR A 74 9.51 -13.47 -1.26
N THR A 75 9.29 -14.78 -1.18
CA THR A 75 8.16 -15.44 -1.83
C THR A 75 6.98 -15.53 -0.87
N VAL A 76 5.80 -15.14 -1.34
CA VAL A 76 4.52 -15.25 -0.63
C VAL A 76 3.51 -15.99 -1.51
N ASN A 77 2.43 -16.51 -0.92
CA ASN A 77 1.34 -17.08 -1.69
C ASN A 77 0.10 -16.17 -1.65
N THR A 78 -0.76 -16.29 -2.66
CA THR A 78 -2.10 -15.72 -2.61
C THR A 78 -2.85 -16.20 -1.37
N GLY A 79 -3.48 -15.28 -0.65
CA GLY A 79 -4.16 -15.51 0.63
C GLY A 79 -3.29 -15.23 1.84
N ASP A 80 -1.96 -15.17 1.68
CA ASP A 80 -1.07 -14.80 2.77
C ASP A 80 -1.16 -13.29 3.06
N THR A 81 -1.07 -12.95 4.34
CA THR A 81 -0.88 -11.56 4.77
C THR A 81 0.60 -11.24 4.75
N ALA A 82 0.99 -10.37 3.83
CA ALA A 82 2.32 -9.78 3.81
C ALA A 82 2.41 -8.64 4.83
N LYS A 83 3.54 -8.56 5.53
CA LYS A 83 3.88 -7.46 6.43
C LYS A 83 5.19 -6.84 6.00
N VAL A 84 5.22 -5.52 5.84
CA VAL A 84 6.43 -4.78 5.54
C VAL A 84 6.66 -3.72 6.60
N ARG A 85 7.85 -3.70 7.17
CA ARG A 85 8.25 -2.76 8.21
C ARG A 85 9.37 -1.89 7.70
N LEU A 86 9.17 -0.59 7.78
CA LEU A 86 10.15 0.43 7.49
C LEU A 86 10.58 1.09 8.80
N VAL A 87 11.88 1.11 9.10
CA VAL A 87 12.43 1.97 10.15
C VAL A 87 12.97 3.21 9.45
N VAL A 88 12.25 4.32 9.60
CA VAL A 88 12.54 5.59 8.94
C VAL A 88 13.16 6.53 9.94
N TYR A 89 14.35 7.05 9.64
CA TYR A 89 15.01 8.13 10.36
C TYR A 89 14.61 9.48 9.77
N GLU A 90 14.30 10.46 10.63
CA GLU A 90 14.05 11.86 10.29
C GLU A 90 14.85 12.72 11.31
N ASN A 91 15.77 13.57 10.82
CA ASN A 91 16.66 14.43 11.61
C ASN A 91 15.98 15.56 12.41
N ASN A 92 14.79 16.02 12.03
CA ASN A 92 13.91 16.93 12.78
C ASN A 92 12.99 16.20 13.78
N GLY A 93 13.12 14.87 13.86
CA GLY A 93 12.37 14.03 14.77
C GLY A 93 11.11 13.40 14.14
N VAL A 94 10.52 12.44 14.85
CA VAL A 94 9.43 11.59 14.31
C VAL A 94 8.18 12.35 13.86
N GLY A 95 7.93 13.56 14.40
CA GLY A 95 6.84 14.43 13.98
C GLY A 95 7.07 15.13 12.63
N GLY A 96 8.31 15.08 12.11
CA GLY A 96 8.72 15.61 10.83
C GLY A 96 8.35 14.71 9.64
N LEU A 97 8.25 13.38 9.84
CA LEU A 97 7.85 12.45 8.80
C LEU A 97 6.40 12.73 8.37
N ARG A 98 6.20 12.99 7.07
CA ARG A 98 4.87 13.26 6.49
C ARG A 98 4.34 12.13 5.66
N HIS A 99 5.23 11.39 5.00
CA HIS A 99 4.83 10.35 4.08
C HIS A 99 5.81 9.18 4.08
N ALA A 100 5.25 7.99 3.95
CA ALA A 100 5.97 6.81 3.53
C ALA A 100 5.04 5.97 2.65
N SER A 101 5.51 5.55 1.48
CA SER A 101 4.78 4.62 0.63
C SER A 101 5.57 3.35 0.38
N LEU A 102 4.82 2.30 0.09
CA LEU A 102 5.33 1.02 -0.37
C LEU A 102 4.64 0.69 -1.68
N THR A 103 5.43 0.60 -2.75
CA THR A 103 4.95 0.24 -4.08
C THR A 103 5.55 -1.09 -4.52
N ILE A 104 4.72 -2.01 -4.97
CA ILE A 104 5.15 -3.21 -5.69
C ILE A 104 5.12 -2.85 -7.18
N SER A 105 6.22 -3.06 -7.89
CA SER A 105 6.36 -2.58 -9.27
C SER A 105 7.13 -3.56 -10.15
N ASP A 106 6.69 -3.68 -11.40
CA ASP A 106 7.55 -4.18 -12.48
C ASP A 106 8.48 -3.02 -12.88
N TYR A 107 9.68 -3.03 -12.29
CA TYR A 107 10.66 -1.95 -12.40
C TYR A 107 11.89 -2.44 -13.15
N THR A 108 12.16 -1.81 -14.29
CA THR A 108 13.46 -1.93 -14.99
C THR A 108 14.32 -0.69 -14.75
N ASP A 109 13.72 0.49 -14.90
CA ASP A 109 14.28 1.80 -14.61
C ASP A 109 13.13 2.82 -14.43
N ASP A 110 13.45 4.07 -14.08
CA ASP A 110 12.45 5.10 -13.81
C ASP A 110 11.54 5.44 -15.01
N LYS A 111 11.97 5.16 -16.24
CA LYS A 111 11.16 5.36 -17.46
C LYS A 111 10.35 4.12 -17.83
N HIS A 112 10.76 2.96 -17.34
CA HIS A 112 10.16 1.65 -17.60
C HIS A 112 9.73 1.02 -16.28
N ARG A 113 8.82 1.71 -15.59
CA ARG A 113 8.19 1.32 -14.32
C ARG A 113 6.69 1.12 -14.54
N SER A 114 6.16 -0.01 -14.08
CA SER A 114 4.71 -0.29 -14.07
C SER A 114 4.29 -0.76 -12.67
N ASP A 115 3.59 0.12 -11.96
CA ASP A 115 3.17 -0.15 -10.58
C ASP A 115 2.01 -1.12 -10.53
N ILE A 116 2.17 -2.16 -9.71
CA ILE A 116 1.16 -3.19 -9.47
C ILE A 116 0.19 -2.69 -8.39
N ALA A 117 0.73 -2.22 -7.27
CA ALA A 117 -0.05 -1.63 -6.19
C ALA A 117 0.83 -0.77 -5.29
N THR A 118 0.24 0.29 -4.75
CA THR A 118 0.87 1.20 -3.78
C THR A 118 0.01 1.31 -2.52
N VAL A 119 0.65 1.19 -1.36
CA VAL A 119 0.06 1.52 -0.06
C VAL A 119 0.84 2.69 0.51
N SER A 120 0.15 3.80 0.79
CA SER A 120 0.74 5.02 1.31
C SER A 120 0.24 5.30 2.72
N PHE A 121 1.17 5.70 3.57
CA PHE A 121 0.92 6.31 4.87
C PHE A 121 1.18 7.81 4.75
N ASP A 122 0.24 8.62 5.21
CA ASP A 122 0.38 10.07 5.29
C ASP A 122 0.03 10.55 6.70
N GLN A 123 0.74 11.57 7.18
CA GLN A 123 0.49 12.19 8.48
C GLN A 123 0.44 13.72 8.36
N ASN A 124 -0.69 14.32 8.78
CA ASN A 124 -0.81 15.78 8.80
C ASN A 124 -0.03 16.42 9.96
N PHE A 125 0.06 17.75 9.99
CA PHE A 125 0.78 18.50 11.04
C PHE A 125 0.21 18.35 12.45
N GLU A 126 -1.02 17.85 12.59
CA GLU A 126 -1.68 17.57 13.87
C GLU A 126 -1.45 16.11 14.32
N GLY A 127 -0.75 15.30 13.53
CA GLY A 127 -0.48 13.90 13.81
C GLY A 127 -1.58 12.94 13.35
N ALA A 128 -2.64 13.41 12.68
CA ALA A 128 -3.66 12.55 12.13
C ALA A 128 -3.10 11.75 10.94
N GLN A 129 -3.35 10.44 10.96
CA GLN A 129 -2.79 9.49 10.01
C GLN A 129 -3.86 9.02 9.02
N THR A 130 -3.48 8.92 7.74
CA THR A 130 -4.33 8.38 6.68
C THR A 130 -3.59 7.31 5.90
N VAL A 131 -4.36 6.33 5.40
CA VAL A 131 -3.84 5.26 4.54
C VAL A 131 -4.54 5.36 3.20
N THR A 132 -3.75 5.44 2.13
CA THR A 132 -4.25 5.46 0.75
C THR A 132 -3.76 4.21 0.03
N VAL A 133 -4.63 3.59 -0.77
CA VAL A 133 -4.30 2.39 -1.53
C VAL A 133 -4.61 2.64 -2.99
N THR A 134 -3.61 2.49 -3.85
CA THR A 134 -3.78 2.49 -5.30
C THR A 134 -3.52 1.08 -5.80
N ASP A 135 -4.58 0.40 -6.22
CA ASP A 135 -4.54 -0.99 -6.68
C ASP A 135 -5.68 -1.20 -7.67
N THR A 136 -5.45 -0.82 -8.93
CA THR A 136 -6.49 -0.83 -9.97
C THR A 136 -6.94 -2.23 -10.33
N ASP A 137 -6.06 -3.21 -10.18
CA ASP A 137 -6.28 -4.59 -10.57
C ASP A 137 -6.62 -5.50 -9.39
N GLY A 138 -6.66 -5.00 -8.15
CA GLY A 138 -7.06 -5.77 -6.97
C GLY A 138 -6.06 -6.86 -6.59
N PHE A 139 -4.76 -6.55 -6.62
CA PHE A 139 -3.68 -7.41 -6.12
C PHE A 139 -3.64 -7.52 -4.59
N LEU A 140 -4.12 -6.49 -3.89
CA LEU A 140 -4.06 -6.36 -2.44
C LEU A 140 -5.46 -6.27 -1.84
N LYS A 141 -5.61 -6.80 -0.63
CA LYS A 141 -6.82 -6.61 0.19
C LYS A 141 -6.48 -6.21 1.61
N GLY A 142 -7.31 -5.33 2.18
CA GLY A 142 -7.26 -4.98 3.60
C GLY A 142 -5.93 -4.31 3.96
N ALA A 143 -5.36 -3.55 3.01
CA ALA A 143 -4.12 -2.84 3.22
C ALA A 143 -4.27 -1.82 4.35
N THR A 144 -3.34 -1.87 5.29
CA THR A 144 -3.23 -0.95 6.41
C THR A 144 -1.79 -0.47 6.52
N ALA A 145 -1.60 0.71 7.09
CA ALA A 145 -0.30 1.24 7.47
C ALA A 145 -0.42 1.90 8.85
N LYS A 146 0.58 1.69 9.71
CA LYS A 146 0.63 2.31 11.04
C LYS A 146 2.04 2.79 11.34
N ALA A 147 2.16 4.05 11.75
CA ALA A 147 3.41 4.60 12.27
C ALA A 147 3.46 4.52 13.81
N THR A 148 4.61 4.12 14.34
CA THR A 148 4.90 4.10 15.79
C THR A 148 6.28 4.68 16.03
N GLU A 149 6.41 5.59 16.99
CA GLU A 149 7.70 6.11 17.43
C GLU A 149 8.55 5.00 18.05
N LEU A 150 9.81 4.88 17.63
CA LEU A 150 10.82 4.01 18.24
C LEU A 150 11.75 4.77 19.16
N ASN A 151 12.12 5.99 18.76
CA ASN A 151 12.92 6.97 19.50
C ASN A 151 12.68 8.36 18.89
N GLU A 152 13.35 9.39 19.42
CA GLU A 152 13.20 10.79 19.01
C GLU A 152 13.27 11.03 17.50
N PHE A 153 14.09 10.25 16.77
CA PHE A 153 14.35 10.43 15.34
C PHE A 153 13.85 9.28 14.46
N SER A 154 13.39 8.16 15.03
CA SER A 154 13.05 6.96 14.26
C SER A 154 11.59 6.56 14.41
N THR A 155 10.93 6.40 13.27
CA THR A 155 9.54 5.93 13.16
C THR A 155 9.52 4.54 12.54
N LEU A 156 8.82 3.60 13.16
CA LEU A 156 8.43 2.33 12.54
C LEU A 156 7.13 2.52 11.77
N VAL A 157 7.17 2.41 10.45
CA VAL A 157 5.98 2.32 9.60
C VAL A 157 5.74 0.86 9.23
N GLU A 158 4.65 0.28 9.73
CA GLU A 158 4.25 -1.10 9.44
C GLU A 158 3.08 -1.14 8.46
N PHE A 159 3.33 -1.66 7.26
CA PHE A 159 2.33 -1.98 6.25
C PHE A 159 1.90 -3.43 6.38
N SER A 160 0.60 -3.70 6.21
CA SER A 160 0.05 -5.06 6.20
C SER A 160 -1.07 -5.17 5.17
N PHE A 161 -1.02 -6.19 4.33
CA PHE A 161 -2.03 -6.45 3.29
C PHE A 161 -2.08 -7.94 2.93
N THR A 162 -3.24 -8.41 2.49
CA THR A 162 -3.40 -9.77 1.95
C THR A 162 -3.16 -9.76 0.45
N ILE A 163 -2.39 -10.71 -0.05
CA ILE A 163 -2.11 -10.88 -1.48
C ILE A 163 -3.27 -11.64 -2.14
N MET A 164 -3.91 -11.04 -3.14
CA MET A 164 -5.08 -11.61 -3.80
C MET A 164 -4.77 -12.23 -5.16
N LYS A 165 -3.70 -11.78 -5.83
CA LYS A 165 -3.30 -12.28 -7.15
C LYS A 165 -1.79 -12.61 -7.18
N PRO A 166 -1.39 -13.63 -7.94
CA PRO A 166 0.03 -13.91 -8.17
C PRO A 166 0.66 -12.80 -9.03
N PHE A 167 1.95 -12.60 -8.87
CA PHE A 167 2.76 -11.72 -9.71
C PHE A 167 4.20 -12.24 -9.76
N ASP A 168 4.87 -11.97 -10.88
CA ASP A 168 6.27 -12.33 -11.08
C ASP A 168 7.20 -11.55 -10.15
N THR A 169 8.47 -11.96 -10.10
CA THR A 169 9.47 -11.28 -9.27
C THR A 169 9.48 -9.78 -9.57
N SER A 170 9.11 -8.99 -8.57
CA SER A 170 8.87 -7.55 -8.69
C SER A 170 9.76 -6.78 -7.72
N ALA A 171 10.00 -5.51 -8.05
CA ALA A 171 10.66 -4.59 -7.15
C ALA A 171 9.71 -4.12 -6.04
N VAL A 172 10.30 -3.71 -4.92
CA VAL A 172 9.63 -2.89 -3.91
C VAL A 172 10.25 -1.51 -3.96
N ILE A 173 9.44 -0.48 -4.14
CA ILE A 173 9.88 0.91 -4.13
C ILE A 173 9.31 1.56 -2.88
N VAL A 174 10.17 2.20 -2.11
CA VAL A 174 9.78 2.99 -0.95
C VAL A 174 10.07 4.46 -1.24
N GLU A 175 9.08 5.31 -1.04
CA GLU A 175 9.25 6.76 -1.15
C GLU A 175 8.85 7.39 0.19
N SER A 176 9.64 8.32 0.69
CA SER A 176 9.35 9.05 1.93
C SER A 176 9.70 10.53 1.79
N TRP A 177 8.90 11.38 2.44
CA TRP A 177 9.19 12.82 2.51
C TRP A 177 8.76 13.44 3.84
N ASP A 178 9.43 14.52 4.20
CA ASP A 178 9.29 15.23 5.48
C ASP A 178 8.41 16.50 5.39
N ALA A 179 8.26 17.21 6.51
CA ALA A 179 7.50 18.47 6.57
C ALA A 179 8.02 19.60 5.67
N LYS A 180 9.27 19.52 5.21
CA LYS A 180 9.94 20.47 4.32
C LYS A 180 9.97 19.99 2.87
N LEU A 181 9.36 18.84 2.57
CA LEU A 181 9.35 18.16 1.28
C LEU A 181 10.72 17.63 0.85
N SER A 182 11.67 17.47 1.77
CA SER A 182 12.88 16.68 1.51
C SER A 182 12.45 15.24 1.31
N SER A 183 12.80 14.65 0.18
CA SER A 183 12.31 13.34 -0.23
C SER A 183 13.44 12.40 -0.56
N ARG A 184 13.23 11.11 -0.29
CA ARG A 184 14.13 10.04 -0.72
C ARG A 184 13.32 8.87 -1.26
N SER A 185 13.88 8.22 -2.27
CA SER A 185 13.38 6.95 -2.80
C SER A 185 14.39 5.84 -2.56
N ASN A 186 13.91 4.62 -2.33
CA ASN A 186 14.72 3.41 -2.33
C ASN A 186 14.03 2.33 -3.18
N VAL A 187 14.76 1.79 -4.16
CA VAL A 187 14.31 0.72 -5.04
C VAL A 187 15.00 -0.59 -4.66
N PHE A 188 14.21 -1.55 -4.20
CA PHE A 188 14.65 -2.89 -3.86
C PHE A 188 14.34 -3.85 -5.01
N LEU A 189 15.34 -4.12 -5.85
CA LEU A 189 15.19 -5.00 -7.01
C LEU A 189 14.98 -6.45 -6.57
N ASN A 190 14.13 -7.16 -7.31
CA ASN A 190 13.81 -8.57 -7.09
C ASN A 190 13.28 -8.89 -5.68
N ALA A 191 12.60 -7.94 -5.05
CA ALA A 191 12.25 -7.99 -3.64
C ALA A 191 11.16 -9.03 -3.32
N VAL A 192 10.10 -9.12 -4.13
CA VAL A 192 8.91 -9.92 -3.80
C VAL A 192 8.40 -10.71 -4.99
N LYS A 193 7.81 -11.87 -4.71
CA LYS A 193 7.10 -12.70 -5.69
C LYS A 193 5.86 -13.31 -5.03
N ALA A 194 4.74 -13.34 -5.74
CA ALA A 194 3.53 -14.01 -5.27
C ALA A 194 3.17 -15.21 -6.16
N ASN A 195 3.02 -16.39 -5.55
CA ASN A 195 2.58 -17.61 -6.21
C ASN A 195 1.12 -17.94 -5.87
N GLY A 196 0.52 -18.86 -6.62
CA GLY A 196 -0.83 -19.38 -6.38
C GLY A 196 -1.83 -18.86 -7.39
N ASP A 197 -3.10 -19.18 -7.17
CA ASP A 197 -4.21 -18.78 -8.05
C ASP A 197 -4.86 -17.49 -7.53
N PRO A 198 -5.36 -16.62 -8.42
CA PRO A 198 -6.15 -15.46 -8.01
C PRO A 198 -7.31 -15.83 -7.07
N ILE A 199 -7.36 -15.18 -5.90
CA ILE A 199 -8.49 -15.30 -4.99
C ILE A 199 -9.58 -14.36 -5.48
N ILE A 200 -10.55 -14.94 -6.19
CA ILE A 200 -11.77 -14.24 -6.55
C ILE A 200 -12.66 -14.24 -5.32
N GLU A 201 -12.77 -13.08 -4.67
CA GLU A 201 -13.78 -12.90 -3.66
C GLU A 201 -15.14 -13.03 -4.33
N LYS A 202 -15.79 -14.18 -4.10
CA LYS A 202 -17.22 -14.28 -4.31
C LYS A 202 -17.82 -13.16 -3.48
N ALA A 203 -18.37 -12.14 -4.16
CA ALA A 203 -19.17 -11.13 -3.51
C ALA A 203 -20.06 -11.88 -2.52
N SER A 204 -19.92 -11.56 -1.23
CA SER A 204 -20.82 -12.07 -0.23
C SER A 204 -22.20 -11.84 -0.79
N LEU A 205 -22.89 -12.93 -1.15
CA LEU A 205 -24.32 -12.91 -1.22
C LEU A 205 -24.70 -12.62 0.23
N ARG A 206 -24.72 -11.32 0.61
CA ARG A 206 -25.72 -10.86 1.56
C ARG A 206 -26.96 -11.57 1.06
N PRO A 207 -27.62 -12.43 1.87
CA PRO A 207 -28.88 -12.98 1.42
C PRO A 207 -29.66 -11.76 0.99
N ALA A 208 -29.87 -11.62 -0.33
CA ALA A 208 -30.69 -10.55 -0.84
C ALA A 208 -31.91 -10.66 0.03
N ASN A 209 -32.25 -9.63 0.81
CA ASN A 209 -33.52 -9.63 1.50
C ASN A 209 -34.49 -9.96 0.37
N ILE A 210 -35.04 -11.18 0.34
CA ILE A 210 -35.69 -11.69 -0.86
C ILE A 210 -37.02 -10.98 -0.82
N VAL A 211 -37.05 -9.74 -1.27
CA VAL A 211 -38.25 -8.94 -1.39
C VAL A 211 -39.12 -9.75 -2.33
N PRO A 212 -40.22 -10.36 -1.81
CA PRO A 212 -41.07 -11.18 -2.63
C PRO A 212 -41.68 -10.34 -3.74
N ALA A 213 -42.08 -10.95 -4.85
CA ALA A 213 -42.79 -10.20 -5.88
C ALA A 213 -44.02 -9.47 -5.28
N PRO A 214 -44.39 -8.27 -5.74
CA PRO A 214 -45.48 -7.46 -5.20
C PRO A 214 -46.75 -8.23 -4.86
N LEU A 215 -47.22 -9.05 -5.81
CA LEU A 215 -48.43 -9.85 -5.63
C LEU A 215 -48.30 -10.95 -4.57
N LYS A 216 -47.08 -11.43 -4.30
CA LYS A 216 -46.84 -12.38 -3.21
C LYS A 216 -46.91 -11.69 -1.85
N GLN A 217 -46.45 -10.45 -1.74
CA GLN A 217 -46.57 -9.66 -0.51
C GLN A 217 -48.05 -9.37 -0.22
N VAL A 218 -48.83 -8.99 -1.24
CA VAL A 218 -50.28 -8.78 -1.09
C VAL A 218 -51.00 -10.06 -0.64
N LYS A 219 -50.65 -11.21 -1.23
CA LYS A 219 -51.19 -12.51 -0.79
C LYS A 219 -50.80 -12.88 0.64
N ALA A 220 -49.73 -12.30 1.18
CA ALA A 220 -49.28 -12.47 2.55
C ALA A 220 -49.92 -11.45 3.52
N GLY A 221 -50.84 -10.60 3.05
CA GLY A 221 -51.58 -9.64 3.88
C GLY A 221 -51.02 -8.21 3.87
N VAL A 222 -50.02 -7.91 3.05
CA VAL A 222 -49.50 -6.54 2.87
C VAL A 222 -50.45 -5.75 1.97
N THR A 223 -50.81 -4.52 2.33
CA THR A 223 -51.66 -3.69 1.45
C THR A 223 -50.86 -3.22 0.22
N PRO A 224 -51.49 -2.96 -0.94
CA PRO A 224 -50.79 -2.55 -2.15
C PRO A 224 -49.81 -1.37 -1.96
N GLU A 225 -50.13 -0.44 -1.07
CA GLU A 225 -49.35 0.77 -0.75
C GLU A 225 -48.12 0.48 0.12
N MET A 226 -48.14 -0.64 0.85
CA MET A 226 -47.07 -1.08 1.76
C MET A 226 -46.13 -2.10 1.11
N VAL A 227 -46.29 -2.38 -0.18
CA VAL A 227 -45.42 -3.31 -0.91
C VAL A 227 -44.01 -2.72 -0.98
N GLU A 228 -43.04 -3.48 -0.49
CA GLU A 228 -41.64 -3.11 -0.60
C GLU A 228 -41.10 -3.51 -1.97
N CYS A 229 -40.33 -2.61 -2.59
CA CYS A 229 -39.60 -2.90 -3.81
C CYS A 229 -38.12 -3.16 -3.52
N ARG A 230 -37.49 -3.94 -4.40
CA ARG A 230 -36.03 -4.11 -4.37
C ARG A 230 -35.36 -2.76 -4.65
N GLU A 231 -34.16 -2.59 -4.13
CA GLU A 231 -33.33 -1.42 -4.42
C GLU A 231 -33.26 -1.16 -5.94
N GLY A 232 -33.46 0.10 -6.34
CA GLY A 232 -33.51 0.52 -7.74
C GLY A 232 -34.87 0.38 -8.44
N PHE A 233 -35.92 -0.09 -7.74
CA PHE A 233 -37.29 -0.15 -8.26
C PHE A 233 -38.23 0.76 -7.46
N GLU A 234 -39.21 1.32 -8.14
CA GLU A 234 -40.28 2.16 -7.60
C GLU A 234 -41.61 1.40 -7.61
N LEU A 235 -42.39 1.56 -6.54
CA LEU A 235 -43.74 1.01 -6.44
C LEU A 235 -44.72 1.86 -7.25
N VAL A 236 -45.49 1.20 -8.12
CA VAL A 236 -46.65 1.78 -8.81
C VAL A 236 -47.88 0.92 -8.58
N ILE A 237 -49.05 1.54 -8.43
CA ILE A 237 -50.34 0.86 -8.34
C ILE A 237 -51.10 1.11 -9.63
N ARG A 238 -51.47 0.05 -10.35
CA ARG A 238 -52.13 0.19 -11.66
C ARG A 238 -53.56 0.76 -11.49
N SER A 239 -53.89 1.85 -12.17
CA SER A 239 -55.23 2.49 -12.09
C SER A 239 -56.36 1.53 -12.42
N ALA A 240 -56.15 0.66 -13.42
CA ALA A 240 -57.19 -0.24 -13.94
C ALA A 240 -57.51 -1.42 -13.01
N THR A 241 -56.57 -1.84 -12.16
CA THR A 241 -56.70 -3.11 -11.41
C THR A 241 -56.38 -2.99 -9.92
N GLY A 242 -55.87 -1.84 -9.45
CA GLY A 242 -55.39 -1.67 -8.07
C GLY A 242 -54.19 -2.56 -7.72
N ALA A 243 -53.54 -3.18 -8.71
CA ALA A 243 -52.48 -4.14 -8.46
C ALA A 243 -51.12 -3.43 -8.35
N PRO A 244 -50.33 -3.73 -7.29
CA PRO A 244 -49.00 -3.16 -7.14
C PRO A 244 -47.99 -3.83 -8.08
N ALA A 245 -47.08 -3.03 -8.61
CA ALA A 245 -45.93 -3.47 -9.40
C ALA A 245 -44.69 -2.67 -9.00
N CYS A 246 -43.54 -3.34 -8.94
CA CYS A 246 -42.24 -2.69 -8.80
C CYS A 246 -41.62 -2.57 -10.18
N VAL A 247 -41.37 -1.34 -10.63
CA VAL A 247 -40.83 -1.04 -11.97
C VAL A 247 -39.61 -0.12 -11.83
N TYR A 248 -38.82 0.04 -12.89
CA TYR A 248 -37.75 1.04 -12.88
C TYR A 248 -38.34 2.46 -12.80
N PRO A 249 -37.69 3.43 -12.15
CA PRO A 249 -38.19 4.80 -12.02
C PRO A 249 -38.61 5.43 -13.37
N PHE A 250 -37.81 5.24 -14.42
CA PHE A 250 -38.15 5.71 -15.77
C PHE A 250 -39.44 5.08 -16.31
N THR A 251 -39.68 3.81 -16.02
CA THR A 251 -40.94 3.14 -16.39
C THR A 251 -42.11 3.66 -15.54
N ALA A 252 -41.89 3.94 -14.25
CA ALA A 252 -42.91 4.53 -13.39
C ALA A 252 -43.37 5.89 -13.94
N GLU A 253 -42.43 6.73 -14.37
CA GLU A 253 -42.71 8.03 -14.97
C GLU A 253 -43.55 7.91 -16.26
N ILE A 254 -43.18 7.00 -17.16
CA ILE A 254 -43.98 6.73 -18.39
C ILE A 254 -45.40 6.31 -18.03
N LEU A 255 -45.56 5.40 -17.06
CA LEU A 255 -46.87 4.90 -16.65
C LEU A 255 -47.73 6.00 -16.00
N ARG A 256 -47.13 6.91 -15.24
CA ARG A 256 -47.81 8.09 -14.68
C ARG A 256 -48.26 9.04 -15.79
N ASN A 257 -47.41 9.31 -16.79
CA ASN A 257 -47.75 10.19 -17.92
C ASN A 257 -48.86 9.63 -18.82
N TRP A 258 -49.10 8.31 -18.76
CA TRP A 258 -50.19 7.65 -19.49
C TRP A 258 -51.43 7.41 -18.62
N ASP A 259 -51.50 8.00 -17.42
CA ASP A 259 -52.59 7.82 -16.45
C ASP A 259 -52.85 6.33 -16.08
N MET A 260 -51.82 5.49 -16.22
CA MET A 260 -51.89 4.05 -15.93
C MET A 260 -51.55 3.71 -14.47
N VAL A 261 -51.12 4.70 -13.70
CA VAL A 261 -50.86 4.61 -12.26
C VAL A 261 -51.94 5.38 -11.50
N ALA A 262 -52.47 4.78 -10.45
CA ALA A 262 -53.48 5.41 -9.60
C ALA A 262 -52.91 6.70 -9.00
N SER A 263 -53.67 7.78 -9.09
CA SER A 263 -53.36 9.02 -8.40
C SER A 263 -53.51 8.79 -6.90
N ASN A 264 -52.46 9.05 -6.14
CA ASN A 264 -52.54 9.10 -4.67
C ASN A 264 -53.39 10.27 -4.21
#